data_AF-L5MJ60-F1
#
_entry.id   AF-L5MJ60-F1
#
_cell.length_a   1.000
_cell.length_b   1.000
_cell.length_c   1.000
_cell.angle_alpha   90.00
_cell.angle_beta   90.00
_cell.angle_gamma   90.00
#
_symmetry.space_group_name_H-M   'P 1'
#
loop_
_entity.id
_entity.type
_entity.pdbx_description
1 polymer ?
#
loop_
_entity_poly.entity_id
_entity_poly.type
_entity_poly.pdbx_seq_one_letter_code
_entity_poly.pdbx_strand_id
1 'polypeptide(L)' 'MAREIGSVKYLECSALTQRGLKTVFDEAIRAVLCPPPVKKPGKKCTVF' A
#
# COMPACT_ATOMS: atom_id res chain seq x y z
N MET A 1 5.18 0.81 12.24
CA MET A 1 4.04 1.70 11.91
C MET A 1 3.22 1.20 10.72
N ALA A 2 3.68 1.34 9.46
CA ALA A 2 2.84 1.04 8.28
C ALA A 2 2.27 -0.40 8.23
N ARG A 3 3.08 -1.39 8.64
CA ARG A 3 2.64 -2.80 8.73
C ARG A 3 1.64 -3.04 9.87
N GLU A 4 1.79 -2.33 10.98
CA GLU A 4 0.97 -2.52 12.19
C GLU A 4 -0.43 -1.93 12.01
N ILE A 5 -0.55 -0.84 11.25
CA ILE A 5 -1.84 -0.19 10.94
C ILE A 5 -2.48 -0.72 9.65
N GLY A 6 -1.88 -1.71 8.99
CA GLY A 6 -2.40 -2.27 7.75
C GLY A 6 -2.39 -1.31 6.56
N SER A 7 -1.40 -0.40 6.47
CA SER A 7 -1.29 0.55 5.37
C SER A 7 -1.15 -0.14 4.01
N VAL A 8 -1.75 0.44 2.97
CA VAL A 8 -1.65 -0.04 1.59
C VAL A 8 -0.21 0.05 1.07
N LYS A 9 0.49 1.16 1.35
CA LYS A 9 1.88 1.40 0.93
C LYS A 9 2.54 2.46 1.81
N TYR A 10 3.84 2.33 2.04
CA TYR A 10 4.67 3.37 2.65
C TYR A 10 5.43 4.14 1.57
N LEU A 11 5.41 5.47 1.64
CA LEU A 11 6.08 6.37 0.72
C LEU A 11 6.70 7.53 1.50
N GLU A 12 7.93 7.89 1.15
CA GLU A 12 8.58 9.09 1.68
C GLU A 12 8.43 10.24 0.68
N CYS A 13 8.20 11.45 1.18
CA CYS A 13 8.11 12.65 0.36
C CYS A 13 8.63 13.89 1.09
N SER A 14 9.00 14.91 0.33
CA SER A 14 9.34 16.24 0.83
C SER A 14 8.52 17.28 0.09
N ALA A 15 7.68 18.02 0.80
CA ALA A 15 6.91 19.10 0.23
C ALA A 15 7.82 20.25 -0.22
N LEU A 16 8.87 20.54 0.54
CA LEU A 16 9.81 21.65 0.27
C LEU A 16 10.58 21.46 -1.04
N THR A 17 11.11 20.26 -1.27
CA THR A 17 11.84 19.94 -2.51
C THR A 17 10.95 19.32 -3.58
N GLN A 18 9.65 19.23 -3.32
CA GLN A 18 8.63 18.58 -4.14
C GLN A 18 8.91 17.10 -4.48
N ARG A 19 9.88 16.48 -3.79
CA ARG A 19 10.27 15.10 -4.04
C ARG A 19 9.15 14.17 -3.59
N GLY A 20 8.67 13.34 -4.52
CA GLY A 20 7.68 12.30 -4.23
C GLY A 20 6.24 12.78 -4.10
N LEU A 21 5.95 14.10 -4.14
CA LEU A 21 4.59 14.62 -4.01
C LEU A 21 3.62 14.02 -5.03
N LYS A 22 3.96 14.07 -6.33
CA LYS A 22 3.12 13.48 -7.38
C LYS A 22 2.83 12.00 -7.09
N THR A 23 3.86 11.24 -6.71
CA THR A 23 3.75 9.80 -6.44
C THR A 23 2.82 9.52 -5.26
N VAL A 24 2.84 10.34 -4.20
CA VAL A 24 1.93 10.18 -3.06
C VAL A 24 0.48 10.36 -3.49
N PHE A 25 0.19 11.38 -4.30
CA PHE A 25 -1.17 11.61 -4.80
C PHE A 25 -1.63 10.53 -5.80
N ASP A 26 -0.76 10.13 -6.72
CA ASP A 26 -1.04 9.08 -7.72
C ASP A 26 -1.38 7.74 -7.02
N GLU A 27 -0.57 7.35 -6.03
CA GLU A 27 -0.78 6.10 -5.30
C GLU A 27 -1.99 6.16 -4.36
N ALA A 28 -2.33 7.33 -3.80
CA ALA A 28 -3.56 7.49 -3.02
C ALA A 28 -4.80 7.29 -3.90
N ILE A 29 -4.82 7.90 -5.09
CA ILE A 29 -5.92 7.71 -6.06
C ILE A 29 -5.99 6.25 -6.49
N ARG A 30 -4.85 5.64 -6.84
CA ARG A 30 -4.77 4.25 -7.26
C ARG A 30 -5.23 3.28 -6.17
N ALA A 31 -4.89 3.54 -4.90
CA ALA A 31 -5.31 2.71 -3.78
C ALA A 31 -6.84 2.63 -3.65
N VAL A 32 -7.57 3.68 -4.06
CA VAL A 32 -9.03 3.73 -4.04
C VAL A 32 -9.64 3.16 -5.31
N LEU A 33 -9.15 3.57 -6.48
CA LEU A 33 -9.76 3.20 -7.77
C LEU A 33 -9.35 1.81 -8.27
N CYS A 34 -8.13 1.38 -7.97
CA CYS A 34 -7.57 0.10 -8.39
C CYS A 34 -6.83 -0.54 -7.20
N PRO A 35 -7.58 -0.98 -6.17
CA PRO A 35 -6.97 -1.52 -4.97
C PRO A 35 -6.12 -2.76 -5.31
N PRO A 36 -4.93 -2.91 -4.71
CA PRO A 36 -4.11 -4.09 -4.93
C PRO A 36 -4.87 -5.34 -4.45
N PRO A 37 -4.67 -6.49 -5.10
CA PRO A 37 -5.33 -7.72 -4.69
C PRO A 37 -4.93 -8.05 -3.25
N VAL A 38 -5.94 -8.11 -2.36
CA VAL A 38 -5.75 -8.55 -0.99
C VAL A 38 -5.28 -10.00 -1.03
N LYS A 39 -4.05 -10.25 -0.56
CA LYS A 39 -3.55 -11.62 -0.39
C LYS A 39 -4.38 -12.27 0.72
N LYS A 40 -5.45 -12.97 0.34
CA LYS A 40 -6.16 -13.83 1.27
C LYS A 40 -5.14 -14.84 1.81
N PRO A 41 -5.00 -15.01 3.13
CA PRO A 41 -4.16 -16.09 3.64
C PRO A 41 -4.69 -17.39 3.03
N GLY A 42 -3.87 -18.06 2.23
CA GLY A 42 -4.25 -19.32 1.61
C GLY A 42 -4.69 -20.28 2.71
N LYS A 43 -5.80 -20.99 2.51
CA LYS A 43 -6.16 -22.11 3.38
C LYS A 43 -4.97 -23.04 3.39
N LYS A 44 -4.32 -23.20 4.55
CA LYS A 44 -3.24 -24.16 4.73
C LYS A 44 -3.88 -25.55 4.58
N CYS A 45 -3.79 -26.16 3.39
CA CYS A 45 -4.15 -27.56 3.22
C CYS A 45 -3.08 -28.38 3.94
N THR A 46 -3.38 -28.83 5.16
CA THR A 46 -2.63 -29.88 5.84
C THR A 46 -3.27 -31.20 5.46
N VAL A 47 -2.61 -31.95 4.57
CA VAL A 47 -2.92 -33.38 4.36
C VAL A 47 -2.07 -34.13 5.38
N PHE A 48 -2.69 -34.48 6.51
CA PHE A 48 -2.20 -35.50 7.44
C PHE A 48 -3.36 -36.42 7.75
#